data_AF-A0A962T1N1-F1
#
_entry.id   AF-A0A962T1N1-F1
#
_cell.length_a   1.000
_cell.length_b   1.000
_cell.length_c   1.000
_cell.angle_alpha   90.00
_cell.angle_beta   90.00
_cell.angle_gamma   90.00
#
_symmetry.space_group_name_H-M   'P 1'
#
loop_
_entity.id
_entity.type
_entity.pdbx_description
1 polymer ?
#
loop_
_entity_poly.entity_id
_entity_poly.type
_entity_poly.pdbx_seq_one_letter_code
_entity_poly.pdbx_strand_id
1 'polypeptide(L)'
;MKVLGISGWSGCGKTTLIVALLPRLRASGLTVSTLKHAHHDVDLDTPGKDTWRHRQAGAHEVMLATGRRWALLHELREEPEPTL
;
A
#
# COMPACT_ATOMS: atom_id res chain seq x y z
N MET A 1 -8.78 -15.70 -0.86
CA MET A 1 -8.19 -14.37 -0.58
C MET A 1 -8.50 -13.98 0.86
N LYS A 2 -7.53 -13.47 1.62
CA LYS A 2 -7.73 -12.99 3.01
C LYS A 2 -7.70 -11.46 3.01
N VAL A 3 -8.57 -10.83 3.78
CA VAL A 3 -8.67 -9.36 3.87
C VAL A 3 -8.62 -8.95 5.34
N LEU A 4 -7.82 -7.93 5.66
CA LEU A 4 -7.73 -7.32 6.98
C LEU A 4 -8.04 -5.82 6.85
N GLY A 5 -9.10 -5.37 7.51
CA GLY A 5 -9.44 -3.96 7.61
C GLY A 5 -8.79 -3.31 8.84
N ILE A 6 -8.11 -2.18 8.65
CA ILE A 6 -7.61 -1.34 9.75
C ILE A 6 -8.38 -0.02 9.71
N SER A 7 -9.25 0.19 10.70
CA SER A 7 -10.08 1.39 10.83
C SER A 7 -9.71 2.19 12.08
N GLY A 8 -10.08 3.47 12.08
CA GLY A 8 -9.81 4.40 13.17
C GLY A 8 -9.74 5.84 12.69
N TRP A 9 -9.81 6.78 13.65
CA TRP A 9 -9.79 8.22 13.38
C TRP A 9 -8.53 8.69 12.65
N SER A 10 -8.60 9.86 12.01
CA SER A 10 -7.41 10.47 11.41
C SER A 10 -6.34 10.69 12.49
N GLY A 11 -5.08 10.40 12.17
CA GLY A 11 -3.97 10.54 13.12
C GLY A 11 -3.81 9.42 14.16
N CYS A 12 -4.69 8.41 14.23
CA CYS A 12 -4.59 7.35 15.24
C CYS A 12 -3.47 6.30 15.00
N GLY A 13 -2.61 6.51 14.00
CA GLY A 13 -1.46 5.62 13.73
C GLY A 13 -1.71 4.47 12.75
N LYS A 14 -2.82 4.44 12.00
CA LYS A 14 -3.11 3.38 11.00
C LYS A 14 -1.95 3.14 10.03
N THR A 15 -1.46 4.19 9.38
CA THR A 15 -0.32 4.10 8.45
C THR A 15 0.92 3.56 9.16
N THR A 16 1.20 4.04 10.39
CA THR A 16 2.35 3.57 11.17
C THR A 16 2.24 2.08 11.49
N LEU A 17 1.05 1.60 11.86
CA LEU A 17 0.80 0.19 12.11
C LEU A 17 1.00 -0.65 10.83
N ILE A 18 0.41 -0.23 9.70
CA ILE A 18 0.54 -0.95 8.43
C ILE A 18 2.02 -1.06 8.01
N VAL A 19 2.75 0.06 8.07
CA VAL A 19 4.19 0.12 7.76
C VAL A 19 5.01 -0.80 8.66
N ALA A 20 4.65 -0.93 9.94
CA ALA A 20 5.33 -1.84 10.85
C ALA A 20 4.97 -3.32 10.62
N LEU A 21 3.75 -3.62 10.17
CA LEU A 21 3.26 -4.97 9.92
C LEU A 21 3.81 -5.57 8.62
N LEU A 22 3.84 -4.79 7.54
CA LEU A 22 4.27 -5.25 6.21
C LEU A 22 5.58 -6.06 6.21
N PRO A 23 6.71 -5.57 6.78
CA PRO A 23 7.96 -6.33 6.76
C PRO A 23 7.86 -7.64 7.55
N ARG A 24 7.06 -7.68 8.62
CA ARG A 24 6.86 -8.90 9.43
C ARG A 24 6.03 -9.93 8.69
N LEU A 25 4.95 -9.50 8.03
CA LEU A 25 4.11 -10.39 7.22
C LEU A 25 4.90 -10.96 6.04
N ARG A 26 5.72 -10.13 5.38
CA ARG A 26 6.60 -10.58 4.31
C ARG A 26 7.67 -11.56 4.79
N ALA A 27 8.28 -11.31 5.96
CA ALA A 27 9.21 -12.23 6.59
C ALA A 27 8.57 -13.61 6.91
N SER A 28 7.25 -13.64 7.13
CA SER A 28 6.47 -14.88 7.26
C SER A 28 6.08 -15.53 5.92
N GLY A 29 6.65 -15.08 4.80
CA GLY A 29 6.38 -15.63 3.47
C GLY A 29 5.05 -15.19 2.84
N LEU A 30 4.41 -14.13 3.37
CA LEU A 30 3.16 -13.63 2.80
C LEU A 30 3.40 -12.53 1.78
N THR A 31 2.73 -12.63 0.63
CA THR A 31 2.56 -11.53 -0.32
C THR A 31 1.41 -10.65 0.15
N VAL A 32 1.69 -9.37 0.43
CA VAL A 32 0.71 -8.43 0.99
C VAL A 32 0.61 -7.20 0.11
N SER A 33 -0.57 -6.94 -0.43
CA SER A 33 -0.93 -5.69 -1.11
C SER A 33 -1.70 -4.77 -0.17
N THR A 34 -1.64 -3.46 -0.42
CA THR A 34 -2.38 -2.47 0.38
C THR A 34 -3.35 -1.66 -0.48
N LEU A 35 -4.49 -1.32 0.10
CA LEU A 35 -5.52 -0.49 -0.52
C LEU A 35 -5.80 0.69 0.41
N LYS A 36 -5.74 1.91 -0.14
CA LYS A 36 -6.15 3.12 0.54
C LYS A 36 -7.28 3.80 -0.23
N HIS A 37 -8.40 4.04 0.46
CA HIS A 37 -9.42 4.96 -0.02
C HIS A 37 -9.16 6.37 0.50
N ALA A 38 -9.11 7.37 -0.39
CA ALA A 38 -8.89 8.76 -0.04
C ALA A 38 -10.05 9.64 -0.53
N HIS A 39 -10.46 10.59 0.31
CA HIS A 39 -11.59 11.50 0.03
C HIS A 39 -11.19 12.75 -0.76
N HIS A 40 -9.90 12.95 -1.04
CA HIS A 40 -9.38 14.06 -1.84
C HIS A 40 -8.47 13.53 -2.94
N ASP A 41 -8.25 14.32 -3.98
CA ASP A 41 -7.25 13.99 -5.00
C ASP A 41 -5.88 13.98 -4.35
N VAL A 42 -5.22 12.82 -4.43
CA VAL A 42 -3.88 12.58 -3.93
C VAL A 42 -3.09 11.96 -5.05
N ASP A 43 -1.85 12.39 -5.23
CA ASP A 43 -0.95 11.76 -6.18
C ASP A 43 -0.44 10.43 -5.64
N LEU A 44 -0.35 9.45 -6.53
CA LEU A 44 0.22 8.16 -6.18
C LEU A 44 1.73 8.33 -5.91
N ASP A 45 2.21 7.65 -4.88
CA ASP A 45 3.63 7.52 -4.55
C ASP A 45 4.42 8.81 -4.24
N THR A 46 3.78 9.86 -3.71
CA THR A 46 4.52 11.03 -3.20
C THR A 46 5.37 10.68 -1.97
N PRO A 47 6.68 11.00 -1.93
CA PRO A 47 7.55 10.74 -0.78
C PRO A 47 6.95 11.18 0.56
N GLY A 48 7.01 10.31 1.56
CA GLY A 48 6.46 10.56 2.90
C GLY A 48 4.95 10.39 3.05
N LYS A 49 4.16 10.28 1.96
CA LYS A 49 2.72 9.97 2.03
C LYS A 49 2.46 8.48 2.22
N ASP A 50 1.23 8.13 2.59
CA ASP A 50 0.86 6.76 2.97
C ASP A 50 1.18 5.71 1.89
N THR A 51 0.85 5.99 0.63
CA THR A 51 1.08 5.07 -0.50
C THR A 51 2.58 4.79 -0.69
N TRP A 52 3.40 5.84 -0.66
CA TRP A 52 4.85 5.73 -0.69
C TRP A 52 5.39 4.94 0.51
N ARG A 53 4.90 5.23 1.73
CA ARG A 53 5.33 4.53 2.93
C ARG A 53 4.98 3.04 2.89
N HIS A 54 3.81 2.68 2.39
CA HIS A 54 3.38 1.28 2.25
C HIS A 54 4.26 0.53 1.24
N ARG A 55 4.54 1.16 0.08
CA ARG A 55 5.42 0.62 -0.95
C ARG A 55 6.82 0.35 -0.40
N GLN A 56 7.43 1.37 0.21
CA GLN A 56 8.76 1.28 0.84
C GLN A 56 8.81 0.23 1.96
N ALA A 57 7.70 0.02 2.68
CA ALA A 57 7.60 -1.00 3.73
C ALA A 57 7.46 -2.44 3.19
N GLY A 58 7.35 -2.61 1.88
CA GLY A 58 7.34 -3.92 1.23
C GLY A 58 5.96 -4.40 0.79
N ALA A 59 4.98 -3.51 0.59
CA ALA A 59 3.73 -3.87 -0.07
C ALA A 59 3.98 -4.34 -1.51
N HIS A 60 3.42 -5.48 -1.91
CA HIS A 60 3.55 -6.04 -3.25
C HIS A 60 2.85 -5.15 -4.29
N GLU A 61 1.61 -4.76 -4.00
CA GLU A 61 0.92 -3.71 -4.72
C GLU A 61 0.40 -2.64 -3.77
N VAL A 62 0.27 -1.42 -4.30
CA VAL A 62 -0.34 -0.30 -3.60
C VAL A 62 -1.43 0.29 -4.49
N MET A 63 -2.68 0.13 -4.05
CA MET A 63 -3.83 0.75 -4.70
C MET A 63 -4.25 2.01 -3.95
N LEU A 64 -4.37 3.11 -4.68
CA LEU A 64 -5.01 4.35 -4.23
C LEU A 64 -6.33 4.51 -4.98
N ALA A 65 -7.43 4.57 -4.25
CA ALA A 65 -8.75 4.82 -4.81
C ALA A 65 -9.31 6.13 -4.26
N THR A 66 -9.79 7.00 -5.16
CA THR A 66 -10.47 8.26 -4.83
C THR A 66 -11.84 8.29 -5.51
N GLY A 67 -12.63 9.34 -5.25
CA GLY A 67 -13.91 9.53 -5.95
C GLY A 67 -13.76 9.83 -7.47
N ARG A 68 -12.57 10.21 -7.95
CA ARG A 68 -12.35 10.63 -9.35
C ARG A 68 -11.54 9.62 -10.16
N ARG A 69 -10.63 8.90 -9.52
CA ARG A 69 -9.73 7.93 -10.15
C ARG A 69 -9.22 6.91 -9.15
N TRP A 70 -8.75 5.80 -9.68
CA TRP A 70 -7.91 4.87 -8.95
C TRP A 70 -6.59 4.67 -9.69
N ALA A 71 -5.57 4.27 -8.96
CA ALA A 71 -4.27 3.93 -9.52
C ALA A 71 -3.69 2.74 -8.73
N LEU A 72 -3.02 1.84 -9.44
CA LEU A 72 -2.37 0.66 -8.90
C LEU A 72 -0.88 0.72 -9.26
N LEU A 73 -0.02 0.64 -8.25
CA LEU A 73 1.40 0.41 -8.46
C LEU A 73 1.73 -1.04 -8.12
N HIS A 74 2.49 -1.68 -9.00
CA HIS A 74 2.98 -3.04 -8.84
C HIS A 74 4.51 -3.01 -8.73
N GLU A 75 5.05 -3.59 -7.67
CA GLU A 75 6.50 -3.70 -7.45
C GLU A 75 6.99 -5.04 -8.00
N LEU A 76 7.74 -5.00 -9.11
CA LEU A 76 8.31 -6.20 -9.74
C LEU A 76 9.19 -6.99 -8.77
N ARG A 77 9.97 -6.28 -7.93
CA ARG A 77 10.94 -6.89 -7.00
C ARG A 77 11.94 -7.78 -7.76
N GLU A 78 11.74 -9.09 -7.70
CA GLU A 78 12.58 -10.10 -8.36
C GLU A 78 11.91 -10.68 -9.62
N GLU A 79 10.69 -10.23 -9.94
CA GLU A 79 10.01 -10.56 -11.18
C GLU A 79 10.64 -9.82 -12.37
N PRO A 80 10.70 -10.46 -13.55
CA PRO A 80 11.22 -9.82 -14.74
C PRO A 80 10.32 -8.67 -15.19
N GLU A 81 10.89 -7.74 -15.95
CA GLU A 81 10.12 -6.69 -16.61
C GLU A 81 9.06 -7.31 -17.55
N PRO A 82 7.81 -6.82 -17.52
CA PRO A 82 6.76 -7.31 -18.41
C PRO A 82 7.09 -7.03 -19.88
N THR A 83 6.74 -7.97 -20.76
CA THR A 83 6.80 -7.73 -22.21
C THR A 83 5.62 -6.86 -22.66
N LEU A 84 5.88 -5.95 -23.61
CA LEU A 84 4.87 -5.08 -24.23
C LEU A 84 3.97 -5.82 -25.23
#